data_AF-E7MZZ9-F1
#
_entry.id   AF-E7MZZ9-F1
#
_cell.length_a   1.000
_cell.length_b   1.000
_cell.length_c   1.000
_cell.angle_alpha   90.00
_cell.angle_beta   90.00
_cell.angle_gamma   90.00
#
_symmetry.space_group_name_H-M   'P 1'
#
loop_
_entity.id
_entity.type
_entity.pdbx_description
1 polymer ?
#
loop_
_entity_poly.entity_id
_entity_poly.type
_entity_poly.pdbx_seq_one_letter_code
_entity_poly.pdbx_strand_id
1 'polypeptide(L)'
;MKVRVYIQVKQHVGETNEHAVEQISNYKKQQADSLDGEYTPLAWALTSAVFSEKAVQKAGECGVRLINGEEFIGMLLEAGINIDIDAAIS
;
A
#
# COMPACT_ATOMS: atom_id res chain seq x y z
N MET A 1 -0.62 -7.58 20.75
CA MET A 1 -0.70 -8.04 19.34
C MET A 1 0.48 -7.44 18.59
N LYS A 2 1.32 -8.26 17.95
CA LYS A 2 2.42 -7.77 17.11
C LYS A 2 1.97 -7.82 15.66
N VAL A 3 2.19 -6.74 14.92
CA VAL A 3 1.77 -6.61 13.52
C VAL A 3 3.00 -6.45 12.66
N ARG A 4 2.99 -7.07 11.48
CA ARG A 4 4.00 -6.86 10.44
C ARG A 4 3.29 -6.39 9.16
N VAL A 5 3.65 -5.19 8.70
CA VAL A 5 3.07 -4.61 7.49
C VAL A 5 4.02 -4.81 6.32
N TYR A 6 3.57 -5.51 5.30
CA TYR A 6 4.26 -5.62 4.02
C TYR A 6 3.72 -4.57 3.07
N ILE A 7 4.59 -3.79 2.44
CA ILE A 7 4.20 -2.66 1.60
C ILE A 7 4.80 -2.84 0.20
N GLN A 8 3.96 -2.74 -0.83
CA GLN A 8 4.39 -2.57 -2.22
C GLN A 8 4.12 -1.15 -2.67
N VAL A 9 5.16 -0.46 -3.17
CA VAL A 9 5.09 0.95 -3.58
C VAL A 9 5.26 1.06 -5.09
N LYS A 10 4.41 1.86 -5.75
CA LYS A 10 4.51 2.18 -7.18
C LYS A 10 4.48 3.70 -7.39
N GLN A 11 5.54 4.27 -7.93
CA GLN A 11 5.58 5.68 -8.31
C GLN A 11 5.34 5.81 -9.80
N HIS A 12 4.18 6.37 -10.17
CA HIS A 12 3.85 6.75 -11.54
C HIS A 12 2.61 7.65 -11.58
N VAL A 13 2.23 8.09 -12.78
CA VAL A 13 1.01 8.84 -13.05
C VAL A 13 -0.01 7.93 -13.77
N GLY A 14 -1.29 8.28 -13.72
CA GLY A 14 -2.37 7.54 -14.40
C GLY A 14 -3.02 6.53 -13.47
N GLU A 15 -3.04 5.26 -13.87
CA GLU A 15 -3.77 4.19 -13.19
C GLU A 15 -2.88 3.00 -12.84
N THR A 16 -2.95 2.54 -11.58
CA THR A 16 -2.30 1.32 -11.10
C THR A 16 -3.28 0.15 -11.21
N ASN A 17 -2.88 -0.89 -11.95
CA ASN A 17 -3.65 -2.12 -12.09
C ASN A 17 -3.45 -3.09 -10.91
N GLU A 18 -4.13 -4.23 -10.98
CA GLU A 18 -4.16 -5.27 -9.95
C GLU A 18 -2.80 -5.92 -9.65
N HIS A 19 -1.78 -5.73 -10.51
CA HIS A 19 -0.50 -6.40 -10.37
C HIS A 19 0.21 -6.05 -9.05
N ALA A 20 0.09 -4.80 -8.59
CA ALA A 20 0.63 -4.39 -7.29
C ALA A 20 -0.02 -5.17 -6.13
N VAL A 21 -1.33 -5.45 -6.24
CA VAL A 21 -2.11 -6.22 -5.26
C VAL A 21 -1.71 -7.70 -5.28
N GLU A 22 -1.53 -8.26 -6.47
CA GLU A 22 -1.08 -9.66 -6.64
C GLU A 22 0.31 -9.88 -6.05
N GLN A 23 1.25 -8.98 -6.35
CA GLN A 23 2.62 -9.05 -5.83
C GLN A 23 2.62 -9.10 -4.30
N ILE A 24 1.94 -8.15 -3.64
CA ILE A 24 1.97 -8.08 -2.19
C ILE A 24 1.15 -9.17 -1.50
N SER A 25 0.04 -9.60 -2.12
CA SER A 25 -0.78 -10.69 -1.57
C SER A 25 -0.06 -12.04 -1.66
N ASN A 26 0.64 -12.31 -2.76
CA ASN A 26 1.46 -13.52 -2.90
C ASN A 26 2.63 -13.53 -1.93
N TYR A 27 3.31 -12.39 -1.76
CA TYR A 27 4.38 -12.27 -0.78
C TYR A 27 3.87 -12.48 0.65
N LYS A 28 2.73 -11.87 1.02
CA LYS A 28 2.08 -12.08 2.33
C LYS A 28 1.83 -13.58 2.60
N LYS A 29 1.35 -14.33 1.60
CA LYS A 29 1.09 -15.78 1.72
C LYS A 29 2.39 -16.57 1.93
N GLN A 30 3.41 -16.33 1.11
CA GLN A 30 4.72 -16.98 1.25
C GLN A 30 5.34 -16.75 2.63
N GLN A 31 5.15 -15.55 3.19
CA GLN A 31 5.65 -15.23 4.51
C GLN A 31 4.84 -15.88 5.63
N ALA A 32 3.53 -16.03 5.47
CA ALA A 32 2.68 -16.73 6.45
C ALA A 32 3.14 -18.18 6.65
N ASP A 33 3.62 -18.84 5.60
CA ASP A 33 4.15 -20.20 5.66
C ASP A 33 5.52 -20.30 6.37
N SER A 34 6.20 -19.16 6.59
CA SER A 34 7.56 -19.09 7.16
C SER A 34 7.64 -18.48 8.58
N LEU A 35 6.53 -17.92 9.08
CA LEU A 35 6.50 -17.21 10.35
C LEU A 35 5.98 -18.11 11.47
N ASP A 36 6.67 -18.13 12.61
CA ASP A 36 6.31 -18.86 13.85
C ASP A 36 5.05 -18.33 14.57
N GLY A 37 4.09 -17.76 13.83
CA GLY A 37 2.78 -17.33 14.35
C GLY A 37 2.80 -16.10 15.27
N GLU A 38 3.96 -15.49 15.52
CA GLU A 38 4.09 -14.36 16.47
C GLU A 38 3.46 -13.04 15.96
N TYR A 39 3.41 -12.85 14.63
CA TYR A 39 2.96 -11.60 14.01
C TYR A 39 1.69 -11.81 13.17
N THR A 40 0.75 -10.88 13.28
CA THR A 40 -0.36 -10.75 12.33
C THR A 40 0.13 -10.01 11.08
N PRO A 41 0.12 -10.64 9.88
CA PRO A 41 0.62 -10.00 8.67
C PRO A 41 -0.46 -9.12 8.02
N LEU A 42 -0.10 -7.87 7.70
CA LEU A 42 -0.90 -6.94 6.89
C LEU A 42 -0.21 -6.70 5.55
N ALA A 43 -0.99 -6.43 4.49
CA ALA A 43 -0.47 -6.12 3.17
C ALA A 43 -1.05 -4.80 2.68
N TRP A 44 -0.18 -3.86 2.31
CA TRP A 44 -0.53 -2.55 1.78
C TRP A 44 0.03 -2.40 0.36
N ALA A 45 -0.76 -1.83 -0.54
CA ALA A 45 -0.32 -1.37 -1.85
C ALA A 45 -0.46 0.16 -1.88
N LEU A 46 0.65 0.84 -2.14
CA LEU A 46 0.73 2.29 -2.19
C LEU A 46 1.10 2.74 -3.61
N THR A 47 0.44 3.78 -4.10
CA THR A 47 0.76 4.39 -5.39
C THR A 47 0.62 5.90 -5.36
N SER A 48 1.42 6.60 -6.16
CA SER A 48 1.19 8.04 -6.44
C SER A 48 0.07 8.26 -7.46
N ALA A 49 -0.43 7.20 -8.10
CA ALA A 49 -1.49 7.23 -9.10
C ALA A 49 -2.89 6.97 -8.46
N VAL A 50 -3.91 6.69 -9.27
CA VAL A 50 -5.17 6.10 -8.79
C VAL A 50 -5.18 4.59 -9.02
N PHE A 51 -5.96 3.84 -8.25
CA PHE A 51 -6.15 2.41 -8.49
C PHE A 51 -7.31 2.18 -9.46
N SER A 52 -7.16 1.20 -10.35
CA SER A 52 -8.25 0.75 -11.23
C SER A 52 -9.37 0.07 -10.44
N GLU A 53 -10.59 0.03 -10.98
CA GLU A 53 -11.70 -0.72 -10.37
C GLU A 53 -11.35 -2.20 -10.12
N LYS A 54 -10.62 -2.80 -11.07
CA LYS A 54 -10.11 -4.19 -10.94
C LYS A 54 -9.14 -4.32 -9.77
N ALA A 55 -8.24 -3.36 -9.59
CA ALA A 55 -7.32 -3.35 -8.46
C ALA A 55 -8.07 -3.21 -7.13
N VAL A 56 -9.10 -2.36 -7.07
CA VAL A 56 -9.96 -2.19 -5.89
C VAL A 56 -10.70 -3.49 -5.55
N GLN A 57 -11.33 -4.12 -6.54
CA GLN A 57 -12.00 -5.41 -6.35
C GLN A 57 -11.02 -6.47 -5.84
N LYS A 58 -9.85 -6.59 -6.50
CA LYS A 58 -8.83 -7.57 -6.13
C LYS A 58 -8.28 -7.36 -4.72
N ALA A 59 -8.13 -6.10 -4.32
CA ALA A 59 -7.66 -5.76 -2.99
C ALA A 59 -8.64 -6.20 -1.90
N GLY A 60 -9.95 -6.03 -2.14
CA GLY A 60 -11.01 -6.56 -1.29
C GLY A 60 -10.93 -8.08 -1.14
N GLU A 61 -10.75 -8.80 -2.24
CA GLU A 61 -10.60 -10.27 -2.23
C GLU A 61 -9.36 -10.74 -1.45
N CYS A 62 -8.25 -10.01 -1.56
CA CYS A 62 -6.96 -10.43 -0.99
C CYS A 62 -6.69 -9.89 0.43
N GLY A 63 -7.56 -9.03 0.95
CA GLY A 63 -7.34 -8.30 2.20
C GLY A 63 -6.07 -7.44 2.11
N VAL A 64 -5.98 -6.61 1.08
CA VAL A 64 -4.89 -5.65 0.86
C VAL A 64 -5.43 -4.23 1.05
N ARG A 65 -4.75 -3.41 1.86
CA ARG A 65 -5.08 -1.98 1.99
C ARG A 65 -4.51 -1.23 0.80
N LEU A 66 -5.35 -0.45 0.13
CA LEU A 66 -4.93 0.46 -0.93
C LEU A 66 -4.72 1.86 -0.35
N ILE A 67 -3.61 2.50 -0.73
CA ILE A 67 -3.27 3.88 -0.37
C ILE A 67 -2.87 4.60 -1.67
N ASN A 68 -3.69 5.54 -2.13
CA ASN A 68 -3.36 6.35 -3.30
C ASN A 68 -2.55 7.61 -2.89
N GLY A 69 -2.19 8.44 -3.86
CA GLY A 69 -1.36 9.61 -3.61
C GLY A 69 -2.00 10.62 -2.66
N GLU A 70 -3.31 10.85 -2.80
CA GLU A 70 -4.07 11.78 -1.96
C GLU A 70 -4.12 11.28 -0.50
N GLU A 71 -4.47 10.01 -0.28
CA GLU A 71 -4.50 9.42 1.05
C GLU A 71 -3.11 9.42 1.68
N PHE A 72 -2.06 9.11 0.90
CA PHE A 72 -0.70 9.13 1.41
C PHE A 72 -0.27 10.53 1.88
N ILE A 73 -0.59 11.58 1.13
CA ILE A 73 -0.32 12.96 1.56
C ILE A 73 -1.09 13.27 2.84
N GLY A 74 -2.37 12.88 2.93
CA GLY A 74 -3.17 13.04 4.15
C GLY A 74 -2.49 12.40 5.36
N MET A 75 -2.03 11.15 5.24
CA MET A 75 -1.31 10.44 6.30
C MET A 75 -0.02 11.17 6.73
N LEU A 76 0.71 11.76 5.79
CA LEU A 76 1.94 12.52 6.10
C LEU A 76 1.62 13.79 6.89
N LEU A 77 0.61 14.56 6.46
CA LEU A 77 0.17 15.76 7.15
C LEU A 77 -0.34 15.45 8.55
N GLU A 78 -1.13 14.39 8.71
CA GLU A 78 -1.63 13.91 10.02
C GLU A 78 -0.49 13.49 10.95
N ALA A 79 0.59 12.94 10.40
CA ALA A 79 1.79 12.58 11.16
C ALA A 79 2.64 13.81 11.56
N GLY A 80 2.23 15.03 11.20
CA GLY A 80 3.00 16.25 11.42
C GLY A 80 4.20 16.38 10.49
N ILE A 81 4.26 15.56 9.43
CA ILE A 81 5.24 15.71 8.35
C ILE A 81 4.72 16.81 7.44
N ASN A 82 4.99 18.05 7.87
CA ASN A 82 4.80 19.23 7.04
C ASN A 82 5.92 19.22 6.00
N ILE A 83 5.68 18.57 4.88
CA ILE A 83 6.50 18.75 3.69
C ILE A 83 6.38 20.24 3.34
N ASP A 84 7.51 20.92 3.16
CA ASP A 84 7.52 22.24 2.53
C ASP A 84 7.13 22.01 1.06
N ILE A 85 5.81 21.86 0.83
CA ILE A 85 5.21 21.46 -0.44
C ILE A 85 5.65 22.43 -1.53
N ASP A 86 5.88 23.70 -1.19
CA ASP A 86 6.37 24.73 -2.09
C ASP A 86 7.78 24.44 -2.62
N ALA A 87 8.66 23.82 -1.81
CA ALA A 87 10.01 23.43 -2.22
C ALA A 87 10.05 22.13 -3.05
N ALA A 88 9.02 21.29 -2.95
CA ALA A 88 8.95 20.01 -3.66
C ALA A 88 8.33 20.13 -5.07
N ILE A 89 7.63 21.22 -5.36
CA ILE A 89 6.97 21.47 -6.65
C ILE A 89 7.68 22.60 -7.46
N SER A 90 8.75 23.20 -6.93
CA SER A 90 9.62 24.16 -7.65
C SER A 90 10.68 23.45 -8.50
#